data_AF-A0A151LAM8-F1
#
_entry.id   AF-A0A151LAM8-F1
#
_cell.length_a   1.000
_cell.length_b   1.000
_cell.length_c   1.000
_cell.angle_alpha   90.00
_cell.angle_beta   90.00
_cell.angle_gamma   90.00
#
_symmetry.space_group_name_H-M   'P 1'
#
loop_
_entity.id
_entity.type
_entity.pdbx_description
1 polymer ?
#
loop_
_entity_poly.entity_id
_entity_poly.type
_entity_poly.pdbx_seq_one_letter_code
_entity_poly.pdbx_strand_id
1 'polypeptide(L)'
;MLVLMNLRKYLSRTHFQKCNFNTCSSNLLSNEKLNKIKEFRKITNLSIGICKNILNKNDYNIVNSINYIFQNFNTNYEKKDKKLTEGFYCFTQHENVIGLTELNCYNDLISENIHFKELLINLCNNLTLYYINKKDIQPEVDKNTQNVRKIQNDSFLHNKVIYNYIPLYYKSNNIINVDKKLENISDINIFKEIYFNRSLKQLINYTSFILNDFIFFRNYFLIYDMNKLLSNRKNIHIIKKYYYHKEVNIENFILCKGFSFTFLFIESNKNLDEFTELLLEKLSYLICINILIYKSKHCSKDPKIFNIHSCLENKLCNLYKNDINDDNNNLNKENIVPNEVYINDIMAEKIQSFQIINQCLNDSNNKNFKFHNTDNITFIELFNILENELQIKIFPKIIYSMINEDLVIL
;
A
#
# COMPACT_ATOMS: atom_id res chain seq x y z
N MET A 1 -45.81 13.85 -61.75
CA MET A 1 -45.96 15.27 -62.08
C MET A 1 -45.72 16.07 -60.81
N LEU A 2 -44.55 16.71 -60.69
CA LEU A 2 -44.14 17.72 -59.67
C LEU A 2 -44.17 17.24 -58.18
N VAL A 3 -43.14 17.40 -57.34
CA VAL A 3 -42.21 18.50 -57.15
C VAL A 3 -40.88 17.95 -56.60
N LEU A 4 -39.80 18.07 -57.37
CA LEU A 4 -38.42 17.85 -56.95
C LEU A 4 -37.68 19.16 -57.21
N MET A 5 -37.91 20.17 -56.36
CA MET A 5 -37.30 21.48 -56.48
C MET A 5 -37.39 22.21 -55.15
N ASN A 6 -36.32 22.16 -54.35
CA ASN A 6 -35.87 23.26 -53.49
C ASN A 6 -34.68 22.82 -52.63
N LEU A 7 -33.48 22.78 -53.23
CA LEU A 7 -32.21 22.86 -52.47
C LEU A 7 -31.00 23.26 -53.35
N ARG A 8 -31.22 24.01 -54.44
CA ARG A 8 -30.15 24.65 -55.22
C ARG A 8 -30.35 26.16 -55.22
N LYS A 9 -29.88 26.86 -54.17
CA LYS A 9 -29.75 28.32 -54.22
C LYS A 9 -28.68 28.96 -53.34
N TYR A 10 -27.70 28.20 -52.84
CA TYR A 10 -26.52 28.78 -52.19
C TYR A 10 -25.24 28.02 -52.57
N LEU A 11 -24.83 28.15 -53.83
CA LEU A 11 -23.49 27.80 -54.29
C LEU A 11 -23.07 28.82 -55.35
N SER A 12 -22.50 29.94 -54.90
CA SER A 12 -21.60 30.73 -55.74
C SER A 12 -20.70 31.65 -54.92
N ARG A 13 -19.39 31.38 -55.07
CA ARG A 13 -18.27 32.34 -55.10
C ARG A 13 -17.79 32.94 -53.79
N THR A 14 -16.74 32.33 -53.24
CA THR A 14 -15.59 33.06 -52.68
C THR A 14 -14.29 32.37 -53.12
N HIS A 15 -13.31 33.18 -53.52
CA HIS A 15 -12.03 32.78 -54.11
C HIS A 15 -11.28 31.72 -53.30
N PHE A 16 -10.95 30.58 -53.93
CA PHE A 16 -9.82 29.78 -53.50
C PHE A 16 -8.54 30.55 -53.81
N GLN A 17 -7.98 31.25 -52.82
CA GLN A 17 -6.58 31.60 -52.82
C GLN A 17 -5.79 30.29 -52.84
N LYS A 18 -5.11 30.01 -53.96
CA LYS A 18 -4.01 29.04 -53.99
C LYS A 18 -2.93 29.57 -53.06
N CYS A 19 -2.93 29.12 -51.81
CA CYS A 19 -1.77 29.21 -50.94
C CYS A 19 -0.70 28.30 -51.54
N ASN A 20 0.20 28.88 -52.32
CA ASN A 20 1.45 28.24 -52.68
C ASN A 20 2.24 28.03 -51.38
N PHE A 21 2.24 26.80 -50.87
CA PHE A 21 3.14 26.39 -49.79
C PHE A 21 4.56 26.34 -50.38
N ASN A 22 5.33 27.40 -50.13
CA ASN A 22 6.78 27.35 -50.28
C ASN A 22 7.34 26.39 -49.22
N THR A 23 7.52 25.13 -49.58
CA THR A 23 8.27 24.15 -48.78
C THR A 23 9.75 24.28 -49.06
N CYS A 24 10.44 25.21 -48.40
CA CYS A 24 11.90 25.22 -48.39
C CYS A 24 12.43 25.63 -47.00
N SER A 25 13.20 24.73 -46.37
CA SER A 25 14.01 24.86 -45.13
C SER A 25 13.33 24.83 -43.74
N SER A 26 12.07 25.23 -43.57
CA SER A 26 11.42 25.24 -42.23
C SER A 26 10.94 23.86 -41.74
N ASN A 27 10.71 22.90 -42.66
CA ASN A 27 10.13 21.60 -42.34
C ASN A 27 11.11 20.62 -41.66
N LEU A 28 12.41 20.76 -41.89
CA LEU A 28 13.41 19.85 -41.31
C LEU A 28 13.58 20.12 -39.81
N LEU A 29 13.73 21.41 -39.44
CA LEU A 29 13.85 21.86 -38.06
C LEU A 29 12.56 21.61 -37.25
N SER A 30 11.38 21.68 -37.88
CA SER A 30 10.11 21.33 -37.23
C SER A 30 9.95 19.82 -37.00
N ASN A 31 10.45 18.99 -37.93
CA ASN A 31 10.41 17.53 -37.80
C ASN A 31 11.37 17.02 -36.73
N GLU A 32 12.58 17.58 -36.64
CA GLU A 32 13.53 17.26 -35.58
C GLU A 32 12.98 17.63 -34.19
N LYS A 33 12.41 18.82 -34.04
CA LYS A 33 11.77 19.25 -32.78
C LYS A 33 10.60 18.34 -32.40
N LEU A 34 9.77 17.95 -33.36
CA LEU A 34 8.67 17.01 -33.13
C LEU A 34 9.18 15.63 -32.68
N ASN A 35 10.23 15.12 -33.33
CA ASN A 35 10.84 13.83 -32.97
C ASN A 35 11.41 13.88 -31.54
N LYS A 36 12.12 14.95 -31.18
CA LYS A 36 12.60 15.16 -29.81
C LYS A 36 11.47 15.24 -28.78
N ILE A 37 10.35 15.88 -29.11
CA ILE A 37 9.17 15.89 -28.23
C ILE A 37 8.61 14.48 -28.04
N LYS A 38 8.51 13.68 -29.11
CA LYS A 38 8.03 12.29 -29.04
C LYS A 38 8.97 11.42 -28.22
N GLU A 39 10.27 11.54 -28.44
CA GLU A 39 11.32 10.85 -27.69
C GLU A 39 11.26 11.22 -26.20
N PHE A 40 11.25 12.51 -25.89
CA PHE A 40 11.15 13.00 -24.52
C PHE A 40 9.87 12.53 -23.82
N ARG A 41 8.73 12.52 -24.53
CA ARG A 41 7.48 11.95 -24.01
C ARG A 41 7.59 10.46 -23.71
N LYS A 42 8.20 9.67 -24.61
CA LYS A 42 8.37 8.21 -24.39
C LYS A 42 9.22 7.93 -23.16
N ILE A 43 10.23 8.76 -22.90
CA ILE A 43 11.15 8.55 -21.78
C ILE A 43 10.57 9.07 -20.45
N THR A 44 9.87 10.22 -20.48
CA THR A 44 9.36 10.87 -19.27
C THR A 44 7.93 10.49 -18.89
N ASN A 45 7.16 9.91 -19.81
CA ASN A 45 5.73 9.64 -19.68
C ASN A 45 4.85 10.89 -19.44
N LEU A 46 5.40 12.10 -19.63
CA LEU A 46 4.66 13.35 -19.47
C LEU A 46 3.72 13.62 -20.65
N SER A 47 2.73 14.48 -20.43
CA SER A 47 1.83 14.93 -21.48
C SER A 47 2.60 15.70 -22.57
N ILE A 48 2.11 15.64 -23.82
CA ILE A 48 2.80 16.25 -24.97
C ILE A 48 2.98 17.77 -24.80
N GLY A 49 2.01 18.44 -24.19
CA GLY A 49 2.05 19.88 -23.93
C GLY A 49 3.13 20.24 -22.92
N ILE A 50 3.26 19.44 -21.85
CA ILE A 50 4.30 19.61 -20.84
C ILE A 50 5.68 19.37 -21.47
N CYS A 51 5.85 18.27 -22.21
CA CYS A 51 7.11 17.98 -22.92
C CYS A 51 7.55 19.13 -23.82
N LYS A 52 6.63 19.66 -24.64
CA LYS A 52 6.90 20.79 -25.54
C LYS A 52 7.33 22.04 -24.77
N ASN A 53 6.66 22.37 -23.68
CA ASN A 53 6.98 23.53 -22.85
C ASN A 53 8.38 23.41 -22.23
N ILE A 54 8.70 22.26 -21.64
CA ILE A 54 9.98 22.03 -20.99
C ILE A 54 11.13 22.04 -22.02
N LEU A 55 10.97 21.34 -23.15
CA LEU A 55 11.99 21.31 -24.20
C LEU A 55 12.25 22.69 -24.80
N ASN A 56 11.21 23.52 -25.00
CA ASN A 56 11.37 24.89 -25.50
C ASN A 56 12.24 25.76 -24.57
N LYS A 57 12.19 25.53 -23.26
CA LYS A 57 12.96 26.30 -22.26
C LYS A 57 14.41 25.83 -22.13
N ASN A 58 14.75 24.68 -22.70
CA ASN A 58 16.03 24.00 -22.50
C ASN A 58 16.71 23.64 -23.83
N ASP A 59 16.48 24.45 -24.87
CA ASP A 59 17.07 24.30 -26.21
C ASP A 59 16.94 22.88 -26.80
N TYR A 60 15.84 22.18 -26.46
CA TYR A 60 15.59 20.80 -26.87
C TYR A 60 16.73 19.84 -26.47
N ASN A 61 17.42 20.11 -25.36
CA ASN A 61 18.36 19.20 -24.70
C ASN A 61 17.60 18.35 -23.66
N ILE A 62 17.62 17.02 -23.85
CA ILE A 62 16.86 16.07 -23.02
C ILE A 62 17.38 16.06 -21.58
N VAL A 63 18.70 15.99 -21.37
CA VAL A 63 19.31 15.93 -20.04
C VAL A 63 19.03 17.21 -19.25
N ASN A 64 19.21 18.39 -19.87
CA ASN A 64 18.88 19.67 -19.26
C ASN A 64 17.39 19.77 -18.93
N SER A 65 16.52 19.25 -19.80
CA SER A 65 15.08 19.21 -19.59
C SER A 65 14.67 18.33 -18.39
N ILE A 66 15.38 17.22 -18.15
CA ILE A 66 15.16 16.37 -16.97
C ILE A 66 15.56 17.11 -15.70
N ASN A 67 16.75 17.71 -15.69
CA ASN A 67 17.20 18.52 -14.55
C ASN A 67 16.23 19.67 -14.26
N TYR A 68 15.71 20.32 -15.29
CA TYR A 68 14.69 21.36 -15.17
C TYR A 68 13.43 20.86 -14.48
N ILE A 69 12.94 19.64 -14.77
CA ILE A 69 11.76 19.05 -14.11
C ILE A 69 11.98 18.98 -12.59
N PHE A 70 13.09 18.37 -12.16
CA PHE A 70 13.35 18.13 -10.74
C PHE A 70 13.64 19.42 -9.96
N GLN A 71 14.09 20.48 -10.64
CA GLN A 71 14.26 21.82 -10.05
C GLN A 71 12.95 22.62 -10.00
N ASN A 72 11.98 22.32 -10.87
CA ASN A 72 10.78 23.14 -11.09
C ASN A 72 9.50 22.30 -11.05
N PHE A 73 9.30 21.50 -10.00
CA PHE A 73 8.01 20.84 -9.81
C PHE A 73 6.92 21.89 -9.62
N ASN A 74 5.97 21.93 -10.57
CA ASN A 74 4.76 22.71 -10.38
C ASN A 74 3.93 22.04 -9.29
N THR A 75 3.74 22.72 -8.16
CA THR A 75 2.87 22.25 -7.06
C THR A 75 1.37 22.33 -7.39
N ASN A 76 1.02 22.67 -8.63
CA ASN A 76 -0.34 22.83 -9.13
C ASN A 76 -0.95 21.47 -9.51
N TYR A 77 -0.93 20.51 -8.58
CA TYR A 77 -1.78 19.33 -8.68
C TYR A 77 -3.22 19.80 -8.44
N GLU A 78 -4.18 19.39 -9.28
CA GLU A 78 -5.54 19.98 -9.33
C GLU A 78 -6.34 19.96 -8.00
N LYS A 79 -5.87 19.29 -6.93
CA LYS A 79 -6.78 18.78 -5.89
C LYS A 79 -6.17 18.64 -4.48
N LYS A 80 -5.19 19.44 -4.03
CA LYS A 80 -4.60 19.25 -2.66
C LYS A 80 -5.63 19.20 -1.51
N ASP A 81 -6.76 19.89 -1.65
CA ASP A 81 -7.80 19.98 -0.61
C ASP A 81 -8.88 18.89 -0.68
N LYS A 82 -8.78 17.95 -1.63
CA LYS A 82 -9.73 16.83 -1.71
C LYS A 82 -9.38 15.76 -0.68
N LYS A 83 -10.39 15.00 -0.26
CA LYS A 83 -10.17 13.84 0.60
C LYS A 83 -9.55 12.71 -0.23
N LEU A 84 -8.38 12.22 0.20
CA LEU A 84 -7.78 11.00 -0.35
C LEU A 84 -8.68 9.82 0.01
N THR A 85 -9.20 9.11 -1.01
CA THR A 85 -10.14 7.99 -0.83
C THR A 85 -9.60 6.68 -1.38
N GLU A 86 -8.55 6.73 -2.20
CA GLU A 86 -8.00 5.56 -2.88
C GLU A 86 -6.51 5.42 -2.61
N GLY A 87 -5.93 4.30 -3.08
CA GLY A 87 -4.52 3.97 -2.86
C GLY A 87 -4.25 2.48 -2.89
N PHE A 88 -3.10 2.09 -2.36
CA PHE A 88 -2.73 0.70 -2.07
C PHE A 88 -1.82 0.63 -0.84
N TYR A 89 -1.99 -0.42 -0.04
CA TYR A 89 -0.90 -0.94 0.77
C TYR A 89 0.02 -1.77 -0.13
N CYS A 90 1.32 -1.79 0.18
CA CYS A 90 2.28 -2.73 -0.39
C CYS A 90 3.06 -3.43 0.70
N PHE A 91 3.13 -4.75 0.60
CA PHE A 91 3.88 -5.63 1.46
C PHE A 91 5.08 -6.21 0.71
N THR A 92 6.21 -6.27 1.40
CA THR A 92 7.39 -7.01 0.96
C THR A 92 7.97 -7.75 2.16
N GLN A 93 8.43 -8.98 1.95
CA GLN A 93 9.10 -9.75 2.98
C GLN A 93 10.56 -9.95 2.60
N HIS A 94 11.44 -9.60 3.53
CA HIS A 94 12.87 -9.87 3.45
C HIS A 94 13.27 -10.60 4.74
N GLU A 95 13.71 -11.85 4.60
CA GLU A 95 13.98 -12.75 5.73
C GLU A 95 12.79 -12.80 6.70
N ASN A 96 13.00 -12.35 7.93
CA ASN A 96 11.98 -12.35 8.99
C ASN A 96 11.38 -10.96 9.24
N VAL A 97 11.48 -10.05 8.27
CA VAL A 97 10.96 -8.68 8.35
C VAL A 97 9.96 -8.45 7.24
N ILE A 98 8.76 -7.98 7.62
CA ILE A 98 7.74 -7.55 6.67
C ILE A 98 7.72 -6.03 6.66
N GLY A 99 7.97 -5.46 5.49
CA GLY A 99 7.76 -4.04 5.21
C GLY A 99 6.35 -3.80 4.71
N LEU A 100 5.72 -2.75 5.23
CA LEU A 100 4.39 -2.30 4.85
C LEU A 100 4.43 -0.81 4.53
N THR A 101 4.02 -0.42 3.33
CA THR A 101 3.89 0.99 2.91
C THR A 101 2.46 1.29 2.49
N GLU A 102 1.95 2.46 2.84
CA GLU A 102 0.68 3.00 2.35
C GLU A 102 0.92 4.21 1.45
N LEU A 103 0.42 4.15 0.22
CA LEU A 103 0.40 5.26 -0.71
C LEU A 103 -1.04 5.51 -1.15
N ASN A 104 -1.44 6.78 -1.11
CA ASN A 104 -2.82 7.22 -1.30
C ASN A 104 -2.93 8.18 -2.48
N CYS A 105 -4.11 8.20 -3.10
CA CYS A 105 -4.49 9.09 -4.19
C CYS A 105 -6.01 9.37 -4.14
N TYR A 106 -6.51 10.20 -5.07
CA TYR A 106 -7.92 10.58 -5.06
C TYR A 106 -8.85 9.58 -5.71
N ASN A 107 -8.40 8.86 -6.73
CA ASN A 107 -9.25 7.94 -7.47
C ASN A 107 -8.54 6.63 -7.79
N ASP A 108 -9.36 5.66 -8.12
CA ASP A 108 -8.99 4.29 -8.43
C ASP A 108 -8.18 4.21 -9.73
N LEU A 109 -8.54 4.98 -10.76
CA LEU A 109 -7.82 5.05 -12.04
C LEU A 109 -6.33 5.40 -11.85
N ILE A 110 -6.01 6.30 -10.91
CA ILE A 110 -4.63 6.61 -10.54
C ILE A 110 -3.99 5.46 -9.78
N SER A 111 -4.68 4.87 -8.79
CA SER A 111 -4.13 3.76 -8.01
C SER A 111 -3.83 2.52 -8.87
N GLU A 112 -4.63 2.29 -9.91
CA GLU A 112 -4.48 1.17 -10.84
C GLU A 112 -3.39 1.39 -11.88
N ASN A 113 -2.93 2.63 -12.05
CA ASN A 113 -1.87 2.97 -12.99
C ASN A 113 -0.54 2.30 -12.62
N ILE A 114 0.17 1.79 -13.63
CA ILE A 114 1.45 1.10 -13.46
C ILE A 114 2.49 1.96 -12.75
N HIS A 115 2.57 3.27 -13.03
CA HIS A 115 3.53 4.17 -12.39
C HIS A 115 3.24 4.42 -10.90
N PHE A 116 1.96 4.36 -10.50
CA PHE A 116 1.59 4.44 -9.09
C PHE A 116 2.05 3.19 -8.33
N LYS A 117 1.77 2.01 -8.88
CA LYS A 117 2.19 0.72 -8.32
C LYS A 117 3.70 0.58 -8.27
N GLU A 118 4.37 1.04 -9.32
CA GLU A 118 5.84 1.07 -9.43
C GLU A 118 6.45 1.96 -8.35
N LEU A 119 5.95 3.18 -8.15
CA LEU A 119 6.38 4.05 -7.07
C LEU A 119 6.19 3.36 -5.71
N LEU A 120 5.00 2.83 -5.44
CA LEU A 120 4.68 2.18 -4.16
C LEU A 120 5.61 0.98 -3.87
N ILE A 121 5.87 0.12 -4.85
CA ILE A 121 6.81 -0.99 -4.72
C ILE A 121 8.22 -0.48 -4.39
N ASN A 122 8.67 0.55 -5.10
CA ASN A 122 10.00 1.11 -4.88
C ASN A 122 10.14 1.76 -3.51
N LEU A 123 9.13 2.48 -3.04
CA LEU A 123 9.09 3.03 -1.68
C LEU A 123 9.18 1.89 -0.65
N CYS A 124 8.33 0.87 -0.77
CA CYS A 124 8.27 -0.23 0.19
C CYS A 124 9.56 -1.04 0.23
N ASN A 125 10.08 -1.43 -0.93
CA ASN A 125 11.31 -2.23 -1.03
C ASN A 125 12.52 -1.48 -0.47
N ASN A 126 12.72 -0.22 -0.89
CA ASN A 126 13.90 0.54 -0.47
C ASN A 126 13.87 0.89 1.01
N LEU A 127 12.70 1.25 1.56
CA LEU A 127 12.57 1.52 3.00
C LEU A 127 12.86 0.26 3.82
N THR A 128 12.37 -0.89 3.37
CA THR A 128 12.58 -2.17 4.07
C THR A 128 14.04 -2.57 4.08
N LEU A 129 14.70 -2.54 2.92
CA LEU A 129 16.13 -2.81 2.83
C LEU A 129 16.97 -1.81 3.64
N TYR A 130 16.61 -0.52 3.61
CA TYR A 130 17.29 0.50 4.40
C TYR A 130 17.27 0.18 5.90
N TYR A 131 16.11 -0.18 6.45
CA TYR A 131 15.99 -0.45 7.88
C TYR A 131 16.52 -1.80 8.32
N ILE A 132 16.52 -2.80 7.44
CA ILE A 132 17.23 -4.06 7.67
C ILE A 132 18.72 -3.77 7.81
N ASN A 133 19.32 -3.12 6.81
CA ASN A 133 20.75 -2.79 6.82
C ASN A 133 21.13 -1.82 7.94
N LYS A 134 20.22 -0.93 8.35
CA LYS A 134 20.48 -0.03 9.49
C LYS A 134 20.50 -0.80 10.81
N LYS A 135 19.76 -1.90 11.00
CA LYS A 135 19.80 -2.65 12.26
C LYS A 135 21.15 -3.32 12.51
N ASP A 136 21.94 -3.55 11.48
CA ASP A 136 23.33 -4.00 11.60
C ASP A 136 24.28 -2.88 12.09
N ILE A 137 23.80 -1.63 12.13
CA ILE A 137 24.54 -0.45 12.57
C ILE A 137 23.85 0.09 13.83
N GLN A 138 24.49 -0.01 14.99
CA GLN A 138 23.89 0.45 16.25
C GLN A 138 23.44 1.91 16.16
N PRO A 139 22.22 2.26 16.63
CA PRO A 139 21.76 3.64 16.60
C PRO A 139 22.43 4.46 17.70
N GLU A 140 23.18 5.50 17.32
CA GLU A 140 23.46 6.62 18.21
C GLU A 140 22.13 7.33 18.52
N VAL A 141 21.81 7.38 19.81
CA VAL A 141 20.56 7.97 20.31
C VAL A 141 20.80 9.45 20.59
N ASP A 142 20.46 10.31 19.64
CA ASP A 142 20.33 11.74 19.91
C ASP A 142 19.05 12.00 20.69
N LYS A 143 19.20 12.03 22.01
CA LYS A 143 18.21 12.50 22.97
C LYS A 143 18.15 14.02 22.90
N ASN A 144 17.44 14.61 21.95
CA ASN A 144 16.97 15.98 22.11
C ASN A 144 15.82 16.37 21.18
N THR A 145 14.88 17.11 21.76
CA THR A 145 13.86 17.98 21.16
C THR A 145 12.47 17.42 20.84
N GLN A 146 11.51 17.87 21.67
CA GLN A 146 10.06 17.68 21.56
C GLN A 146 9.35 18.65 20.59
N ASN A 147 10.06 19.45 19.77
CA ASN A 147 9.45 20.46 18.87
C ASN A 147 9.61 20.18 17.35
N VAL A 148 9.87 18.93 16.93
CA VAL A 148 10.34 18.59 15.56
C VAL A 148 9.28 17.91 14.66
N ARG A 149 8.01 17.82 15.10
CA ARG A 149 7.10 16.77 14.60
C ARG A 149 6.56 16.95 13.16
N LYS A 150 6.25 18.16 12.68
CA LYS A 150 5.83 18.39 11.26
C LYS A 150 7.01 18.47 10.28
N ILE A 151 8.21 18.78 10.77
CA ILE A 151 9.46 18.89 9.97
C ILE A 151 10.05 17.50 9.67
N GLN A 152 9.71 16.47 10.45
CA GLN A 152 10.26 15.11 10.34
C GLN A 152 9.81 14.31 9.10
N ASN A 153 8.56 14.42 8.65
CA ASN A 153 8.10 13.65 7.48
C ASN A 153 8.64 14.20 6.16
N ASP A 154 8.61 15.53 5.97
CA ASP A 154 9.21 16.12 4.77
C ASP A 154 10.74 15.92 4.78
N SER A 155 11.42 16.14 5.90
CA SER A 155 12.87 15.88 5.98
C SER A 155 13.21 14.39 5.75
N PHE A 156 12.40 13.45 6.25
CA PHE A 156 12.58 12.03 5.97
C PHE A 156 12.45 11.71 4.48
N LEU A 157 11.38 12.20 3.83
CA LEU A 157 11.13 12.00 2.40
C LEU A 157 12.20 12.66 1.52
N HIS A 158 12.76 13.79 1.98
CA HIS A 158 13.84 14.49 1.31
C HIS A 158 15.19 13.78 1.46
N ASN A 159 15.49 13.24 2.65
CA ASN A 159 16.81 12.68 2.96
C ASN A 159 16.98 11.22 2.50
N LYS A 160 15.87 10.50 2.26
CA LYS A 160 15.93 9.09 1.83
C LYS A 160 16.02 9.00 0.32
N VAL A 161 17.15 8.48 -0.15
CA VAL A 161 17.46 8.33 -1.57
C VAL A 161 17.26 6.87 -2.00
N ILE A 162 16.62 6.68 -3.15
CA ILE A 162 16.52 5.39 -3.83
C ILE A 162 17.67 5.28 -4.82
N TYR A 163 18.56 4.32 -4.57
CA TYR A 163 19.72 4.05 -5.44
C TYR A 163 19.36 3.13 -6.60
N ASN A 164 18.48 2.15 -6.35
CA ASN A 164 18.06 1.17 -7.33
C ASN A 164 16.53 1.23 -7.48
N TYR A 165 16.08 1.68 -8.64
CA TYR A 165 14.66 1.77 -8.95
C TYR A 165 14.26 0.61 -9.87
N ILE A 166 13.19 -0.09 -9.50
CA ILE A 166 12.68 -1.28 -10.16
C ILE A 166 11.48 -0.88 -11.02
N PRO A 167 11.63 -0.79 -12.36
CA PRO A 167 10.52 -0.52 -13.26
C PRO A 167 9.50 -1.67 -13.29
N LEU A 168 8.26 -1.35 -13.60
CA LEU A 168 7.22 -2.30 -13.94
C LEU A 168 6.91 -2.28 -15.43
N TYR A 169 6.50 -3.43 -15.97
CA TYR A 169 6.05 -3.55 -17.35
C TYR A 169 4.89 -4.55 -17.48
N TYR A 170 4.14 -4.45 -18.57
CA TYR A 170 3.09 -5.41 -18.91
C TYR A 170 3.66 -6.56 -19.74
N LYS A 171 3.42 -7.80 -19.31
CA LYS A 171 3.60 -9.00 -20.14
C LYS A 171 2.43 -9.16 -21.12
N SER A 172 2.56 -10.11 -22.06
CA SER A 172 1.60 -10.40 -23.14
C SER A 172 0.14 -10.66 -22.71
N ASN A 173 -0.12 -10.85 -21.41
CA ASN A 173 -1.45 -11.11 -20.85
C ASN A 173 -1.94 -9.96 -19.93
N ASN A 174 -1.41 -8.74 -20.09
CA ASN A 174 -1.65 -7.60 -19.18
C ASN A 174 -1.24 -7.86 -17.71
N ILE A 175 -0.46 -8.91 -17.47
CA ILE A 175 0.11 -9.22 -16.16
C ILE A 175 1.29 -8.27 -15.94
N ILE A 176 1.26 -7.54 -14.82
CA ILE A 176 2.34 -6.64 -14.42
C ILE A 176 3.50 -7.47 -13.85
N ASN A 177 4.73 -7.17 -14.27
CA ASN A 177 5.93 -7.77 -13.70
C ASN A 177 7.00 -6.72 -13.42
N VAL A 178 7.94 -7.03 -12.54
CA VAL A 178 9.12 -6.17 -12.33
C VAL A 178 10.21 -6.48 -13.36
N ASP A 179 10.92 -5.45 -13.78
CA ASP A 179 12.07 -5.57 -14.66
C ASP A 179 13.36 -5.18 -13.92
N LYS A 180 13.85 -6.14 -13.13
CA LYS A 180 15.06 -5.99 -12.31
C LYS A 180 16.33 -5.76 -13.14
N LYS A 181 16.33 -6.15 -14.41
CA LYS A 181 17.49 -6.05 -15.31
C LYS A 181 17.41 -4.87 -16.28
N LEU A 182 16.30 -4.12 -16.26
CA LEU A 182 16.02 -2.99 -17.14
C LEU A 182 15.97 -3.38 -18.64
N GLU A 183 15.60 -4.63 -18.95
CA GLU A 183 15.56 -5.17 -20.32
C GLU A 183 14.45 -4.55 -21.19
N ASN A 184 13.38 -4.05 -20.56
CA ASN A 184 12.21 -3.46 -21.22
C ASN A 184 12.30 -1.93 -21.28
N ILE A 185 13.43 -1.35 -20.88
CA ILE A 185 13.66 0.09 -20.91
C ILE A 185 14.35 0.49 -22.20
N SER A 186 13.72 1.40 -22.95
CA SER A 186 14.24 1.88 -24.24
C SER A 186 15.56 2.67 -24.14
N ASP A 187 15.73 3.49 -23.10
CA ASP A 187 16.97 4.23 -22.82
C ASP A 187 17.31 4.11 -21.33
N ILE A 188 18.24 3.21 -21.02
CA ILE A 188 18.66 2.89 -19.65
C ILE A 188 19.37 4.10 -19.00
N ASN A 189 20.14 4.86 -19.76
CA ASN A 189 20.92 5.97 -19.21
C ASN A 189 19.98 7.08 -18.76
N ILE A 190 19.02 7.45 -19.60
CA ILE A 190 18.06 8.49 -19.27
C ILE A 190 17.09 8.01 -18.19
N PHE A 191 16.70 6.73 -18.19
CA PHE A 191 15.90 6.17 -17.10
C PHE A 191 16.61 6.29 -15.75
N LYS A 192 17.91 5.95 -15.69
CA LYS A 192 18.70 6.11 -14.46
C LYS A 192 18.77 7.57 -14.04
N GLU A 193 18.98 8.50 -14.97
CA GLU A 193 18.93 9.94 -14.67
C GLU A 193 17.60 10.38 -14.04
N ILE A 194 16.47 9.79 -14.47
CA ILE A 194 15.15 10.14 -13.94
C ILE A 194 14.93 9.52 -12.55
N TYR A 195 15.19 8.22 -12.39
CA TYR A 195 14.68 7.45 -11.24
C TYR A 195 15.74 7.08 -10.20
N PHE A 196 17.02 7.03 -10.57
CA PHE A 196 18.09 6.60 -9.66
C PHE A 196 18.66 7.81 -8.92
N ASN A 197 19.17 7.58 -7.71
CA ASN A 197 19.72 8.61 -6.83
C ASN A 197 18.73 9.76 -6.56
N ARG A 198 17.43 9.45 -6.55
CA ARG A 198 16.37 10.41 -6.25
C ARG A 198 15.85 10.21 -4.84
N SER A 199 15.51 11.32 -4.20
CA SER A 199 14.79 11.28 -2.92
C SER A 199 13.38 10.71 -3.10
N LEU A 200 12.81 10.13 -2.04
CA LEU A 200 11.42 9.66 -2.06
C LEU A 200 10.47 10.81 -2.43
N LYS A 201 10.72 12.02 -1.93
CA LYS A 201 9.93 13.21 -2.26
C LYS A 201 9.98 13.53 -3.75
N GLN A 202 11.16 13.49 -4.37
CA GLN A 202 11.31 13.75 -5.80
C GLN A 202 10.56 12.72 -6.63
N LEU A 203 10.62 11.45 -6.25
CA LEU A 203 9.90 10.38 -6.96
C LEU A 203 8.39 10.50 -6.79
N ILE A 204 7.90 10.79 -5.59
CA ILE A 204 6.47 11.06 -5.34
C ILE A 204 6.00 12.25 -6.18
N ASN A 205 6.74 13.36 -6.17
CA ASN A 205 6.40 14.56 -6.94
C ASN A 205 6.43 14.30 -8.45
N TYR A 206 7.39 13.50 -8.91
CA TYR A 206 7.53 13.14 -10.33
C TYR A 206 6.39 12.23 -10.79
N THR A 207 6.05 11.18 -10.05
CA THR A 207 4.90 10.34 -10.36
C THR A 207 3.59 11.14 -10.29
N SER A 208 3.46 12.05 -9.32
CA SER A 208 2.33 12.99 -9.25
C SER A 208 2.25 13.86 -10.50
N PHE A 209 3.40 14.27 -11.04
CA PHE A 209 3.47 15.08 -12.25
C PHE A 209 3.14 14.28 -13.52
N ILE A 210 3.57 13.02 -13.61
CA ILE A 210 3.20 12.09 -14.69
C ILE A 210 1.69 11.84 -14.69
N LEU A 211 1.12 11.57 -13.52
CA LEU A 211 -0.28 11.19 -13.38
C LEU A 211 -1.24 12.39 -13.29
N ASN A 212 -0.69 13.60 -13.18
CA ASN A 212 -1.44 14.82 -12.93
C ASN A 212 -2.40 14.70 -11.72
N ASP A 213 -1.95 14.03 -10.67
CA ASP A 213 -2.72 13.78 -9.46
C ASP A 213 -1.81 13.90 -8.23
N PHE A 214 -2.41 14.25 -7.08
CA PHE A 214 -1.68 14.32 -5.83
C PHE A 214 -1.52 12.92 -5.24
N ILE A 215 -0.26 12.49 -5.10
CA ILE A 215 0.09 11.24 -4.45
C ILE A 215 0.61 11.54 -3.05
N PHE A 216 0.03 10.87 -2.07
CA PHE A 216 0.38 11.06 -0.68
C PHE A 216 0.94 9.78 -0.08
N PHE A 217 2.17 9.85 0.40
CA PHE A 217 2.79 8.79 1.18
C PHE A 217 2.34 8.92 2.63
N ARG A 218 1.44 8.04 3.06
CA ARG A 218 0.79 8.14 4.36
C ARG A 218 1.62 7.48 5.45
N ASN A 219 1.95 6.21 5.27
CA ASN A 219 2.51 5.39 6.35
C ASN A 219 3.55 4.38 5.86
N TYR A 220 4.42 3.99 6.80
CA TYR A 220 5.39 2.93 6.64
C TYR A 220 5.63 2.22 7.97
N PHE A 221 5.48 0.90 7.97
CA PHE A 221 5.63 0.04 9.13
C PHE A 221 6.60 -1.10 8.82
N LEU A 222 7.31 -1.51 9.87
CA LEU A 222 8.09 -2.74 9.90
C LEU A 222 7.50 -3.70 10.92
N ILE A 223 7.28 -4.93 10.49
CA ILE A 223 6.90 -6.03 11.36
C ILE A 223 8.10 -6.98 11.44
N TYR A 224 8.69 -7.07 12.62
CA TYR A 224 9.81 -7.96 12.91
C TYR A 224 9.35 -9.36 13.28
N ASP A 225 10.29 -10.30 13.22
CA ASP A 225 10.06 -11.69 13.57
C ASP A 225 9.37 -11.87 14.93
N MET A 226 8.11 -12.29 14.87
CA MET A 226 7.32 -12.66 16.05
C MET A 226 7.89 -13.87 16.80
N ASN A 227 8.72 -14.71 16.16
CA ASN A 227 9.32 -15.88 16.81
C ASN A 227 10.25 -15.47 17.96
N LYS A 228 10.78 -14.24 17.96
CA LYS A 228 11.55 -13.71 19.10
C LYS A 228 10.73 -13.67 20.39
N LEU A 229 9.41 -13.50 20.30
CA LEU A 229 8.50 -13.52 21.46
C LEU A 229 8.40 -14.90 22.12
N LEU A 230 8.80 -15.97 21.41
CA LEU A 230 8.79 -17.34 21.91
C LEU A 230 10.10 -17.78 22.56
N SER A 231 11.17 -17.03 22.39
CA SER A 231 12.55 -17.45 22.75
C SER A 231 12.73 -17.91 24.20
N ASN A 232 11.86 -17.50 25.12
CA ASN A 232 11.92 -17.84 26.56
C ASN A 232 10.72 -18.63 27.08
N ARG A 233 9.80 -19.08 26.21
CA ARG A 233 8.55 -19.74 26.63
C ARG A 233 8.46 -21.14 26.06
N LYS A 234 8.71 -22.14 26.91
CA LYS A 234 8.41 -23.54 26.60
C LYS A 234 6.89 -23.71 26.52
N ASN A 235 6.40 -24.57 25.64
CA ASN A 235 4.98 -24.93 25.49
C ASN A 235 4.07 -23.88 24.85
N ILE A 236 4.64 -22.91 24.12
CA ILE A 236 3.86 -21.91 23.38
C ILE A 236 4.15 -22.01 21.89
N HIS A 237 3.10 -22.17 21.11
CA HIS A 237 3.11 -22.20 19.64
C HIS A 237 2.51 -20.90 19.10
N ILE A 238 2.94 -20.45 17.91
CA ILE A 238 2.31 -19.32 17.22
C ILE A 238 1.85 -19.77 15.85
N ILE A 239 0.55 -19.63 15.60
CA ILE A 239 -0.02 -19.75 14.27
C ILE A 239 -0.23 -18.34 13.71
N LYS A 240 0.38 -18.07 12.55
CA LYS A 240 0.36 -16.77 11.89
C LYS A 240 -0.48 -16.86 10.62
N LYS A 241 -1.42 -15.94 10.45
CA LYS A 241 -2.19 -15.85 9.21
C LYS A 241 -2.30 -14.42 8.72
N TYR A 242 -2.08 -14.27 7.42
CA TYR A 242 -2.16 -13.00 6.73
C TYR A 242 -3.29 -13.05 5.72
N TYR A 243 -4.15 -12.05 5.75
CA TYR A 243 -5.22 -11.85 4.78
C TYR A 243 -5.07 -10.48 4.14
N TYR A 244 -5.15 -10.46 2.82
CA TYR A 244 -5.02 -9.26 2.00
C TYR A 244 -6.32 -9.06 1.21
N HIS A 245 -7.04 -7.98 1.51
CA HIS A 245 -8.30 -7.66 0.86
C HIS A 245 -8.05 -7.03 -0.51
N LYS A 246 -8.64 -7.61 -1.57
CA LYS A 246 -8.44 -7.20 -2.98
C LYS A 246 -6.96 -7.18 -3.36
N GLU A 247 -6.28 -8.30 -3.13
CA GLU A 247 -4.85 -8.42 -3.39
C GLU A 247 -4.51 -8.42 -4.88
N VAL A 248 -3.33 -7.88 -5.19
CA VAL A 248 -2.65 -7.92 -6.49
C VAL A 248 -1.22 -8.33 -6.23
N ASN A 249 -0.84 -9.50 -6.72
CA ASN A 249 0.51 -10.06 -6.55
C ASN A 249 1.40 -9.62 -7.72
N ILE A 250 2.56 -9.02 -7.42
CA ILE A 250 3.58 -8.61 -8.39
C ILE A 250 4.92 -9.17 -7.90
N GLU A 251 5.32 -10.32 -8.43
CA GLU A 251 6.45 -11.13 -7.92
C GLU A 251 6.39 -11.32 -6.40
N ASN A 252 7.34 -10.75 -5.64
CA ASN A 252 7.45 -10.84 -4.19
C ASN A 252 6.78 -9.67 -3.45
N PHE A 253 5.97 -8.88 -4.16
CA PHE A 253 5.20 -7.77 -3.61
C PHE A 253 3.71 -8.09 -3.63
N ILE A 254 3.04 -7.80 -2.51
CA ILE A 254 1.58 -7.94 -2.40
C ILE A 254 1.01 -6.54 -2.24
N LEU A 255 0.19 -6.11 -3.19
CA LEU A 255 -0.57 -4.86 -3.10
C LEU A 255 -2.00 -5.19 -2.68
N CYS A 256 -2.59 -4.42 -1.77
CA CYS A 256 -3.98 -4.66 -1.36
C CYS A 256 -4.70 -3.38 -0.91
N LYS A 257 -6.05 -3.45 -0.85
CA LYS A 257 -6.90 -2.34 -0.39
C LYS A 257 -7.15 -2.32 1.13
N GLY A 258 -6.78 -3.40 1.79
CA GLY A 258 -6.83 -3.57 3.24
C GLY A 258 -6.18 -4.89 3.62
N PHE A 259 -5.88 -5.07 4.89
CA PHE A 259 -5.23 -6.29 5.37
C PHE A 259 -5.63 -6.59 6.81
N SER A 260 -5.54 -7.87 7.16
CA SER A 260 -5.61 -8.31 8.55
C SER A 260 -4.65 -9.46 8.79
N PHE A 261 -3.85 -9.33 9.84
CA PHE A 261 -2.90 -10.32 10.32
C PHE A 261 -3.36 -10.82 11.68
N THR A 262 -3.48 -12.13 11.82
CA THR A 262 -3.80 -12.78 13.09
C THR A 262 -2.61 -13.63 13.53
N PHE A 263 -2.24 -13.48 14.80
CA PHE A 263 -1.25 -14.27 15.50
C PHE A 263 -1.96 -14.99 16.65
N LEU A 264 -2.17 -16.29 16.53
CA LEU A 264 -2.72 -17.10 17.62
C LEU A 264 -1.57 -17.65 18.45
N PHE A 265 -1.42 -17.15 19.68
CA PHE A 265 -0.53 -17.74 20.66
C PHE A 265 -1.27 -18.88 21.35
N ILE A 266 -0.70 -20.08 21.27
CA ILE A 266 -1.33 -21.30 21.77
C ILE A 266 -0.45 -21.88 22.86
N GLU A 267 -0.95 -21.91 24.08
CA GLU A 267 -0.32 -22.59 25.20
C GLU A 267 -0.86 -24.02 25.28
N SER A 268 0.04 -25.01 25.21
CA SER A 268 -0.32 -26.42 25.20
C SER A 268 0.74 -27.26 25.90
N ASN A 269 0.31 -28.17 26.77
CA ASN A 269 1.22 -29.11 27.44
C ASN A 269 1.76 -30.22 26.52
N LYS A 270 1.21 -30.35 25.32
CA LYS A 270 1.60 -31.33 24.29
C LYS A 270 1.88 -30.61 22.98
N ASN A 271 2.69 -31.22 22.12
CA ASN A 271 2.81 -30.75 20.74
C ASN A 271 1.44 -30.83 20.06
N LEU A 272 1.15 -29.83 19.23
CA LEU A 272 -0.06 -29.80 18.44
C LEU A 272 0.02 -30.89 17.35
N ASP A 273 -1.05 -31.65 17.19
CA ASP A 273 -1.17 -32.56 16.04
C ASP A 273 -1.55 -31.79 14.77
N GLU A 274 -1.31 -32.40 13.61
CA GLU A 274 -1.52 -31.79 12.29
C GLU A 274 -2.95 -31.29 12.09
N PHE A 275 -3.95 -32.02 12.60
CA PHE A 275 -5.35 -31.63 12.53
C PHE A 275 -5.63 -30.37 13.37
N THR A 276 -5.10 -30.33 14.59
CA THR A 276 -5.21 -29.18 15.49
C THR A 276 -4.55 -27.94 14.88
N GLU A 277 -3.37 -28.08 14.30
CA GLU A 277 -2.70 -26.98 13.60
C GLU A 277 -3.56 -26.46 12.44
N LEU A 278 -4.07 -27.36 11.58
CA LEU A 278 -4.94 -26.98 10.47
C LEU A 278 -6.22 -26.27 10.93
N LEU A 279 -6.88 -26.78 11.99
CA LEU A 279 -8.09 -26.19 12.53
C LEU A 279 -7.84 -24.77 13.06
N LEU A 280 -6.73 -24.56 13.77
CA LEU A 280 -6.33 -23.26 14.30
C LEU A 280 -5.87 -22.31 13.19
N GLU A 281 -5.27 -22.80 12.10
CA GLU A 281 -5.04 -22.01 10.90
C GLU A 281 -6.36 -21.52 10.27
N LYS A 282 -7.37 -22.38 10.16
CA LYS A 282 -8.71 -21.96 9.66
C LYS A 282 -9.37 -20.94 10.59
N LEU A 283 -9.23 -21.12 11.91
CA LEU A 283 -9.69 -20.16 12.90
C LEU A 283 -9.02 -18.80 12.73
N SER A 284 -7.68 -18.75 12.64
CA SER A 284 -6.94 -17.50 12.45
C SER A 284 -7.32 -16.79 11.15
N TYR A 285 -7.60 -17.55 10.08
CA TYR A 285 -8.10 -17.01 8.82
C TYR A 285 -9.51 -16.41 8.96
N LEU A 286 -10.40 -17.07 9.69
CA LEU A 286 -11.74 -16.53 9.97
C LEU A 286 -11.70 -15.23 10.76
N ILE A 287 -10.81 -15.14 11.75
CA ILE A 287 -10.60 -13.91 12.51
C ILE A 287 -10.18 -12.78 11.57
N CYS A 288 -9.24 -13.04 10.65
CA CYS A 288 -8.79 -12.04 9.68
C CYS A 288 -9.93 -11.51 8.78
N ILE A 289 -10.84 -12.38 8.34
CA ILE A 289 -11.97 -11.95 7.52
C ILE A 289 -12.95 -11.13 8.36
N ASN A 290 -13.34 -11.65 9.51
CA ASN A 290 -14.38 -11.05 10.35
C ASN A 290 -13.94 -9.70 10.93
N ILE A 291 -12.67 -9.52 11.29
CA ILE A 291 -12.20 -8.23 11.80
C ILE A 291 -12.28 -7.12 10.74
N LEU A 292 -12.11 -7.45 9.45
CA LEU A 292 -12.30 -6.47 8.37
C LEU A 292 -13.77 -6.16 8.06
N ILE A 293 -14.68 -7.11 8.34
CA ILE A 293 -16.12 -6.91 8.22
C ILE A 293 -16.62 -5.99 9.34
N TYR A 294 -16.30 -6.34 10.58
CA TYR A 294 -16.82 -5.64 11.76
C TYR A 294 -16.02 -4.40 12.14
N LYS A 295 -14.74 -4.33 11.74
CA LYS A 295 -13.80 -3.25 12.09
C LYS A 295 -13.78 -2.97 13.59
N SER A 296 -13.73 -4.06 14.37
CA SER A 296 -13.78 -3.97 15.82
C SER A 296 -12.53 -3.31 16.39
N LYS A 297 -12.72 -2.54 17.48
CA LYS A 297 -11.63 -1.82 18.15
C LYS A 297 -11.20 -2.47 19.47
N HIS A 298 -11.82 -3.60 19.80
CA HIS A 298 -11.58 -4.33 21.04
C HIS A 298 -11.52 -5.84 20.79
N CYS A 299 -10.73 -6.52 21.62
CA CYS A 299 -10.62 -7.97 21.71
C CYS A 299 -10.57 -8.37 23.19
N SER A 300 -11.66 -8.90 23.76
CA SER A 300 -11.69 -9.30 25.19
C SER A 300 -10.78 -10.47 25.54
N LYS A 301 -10.38 -11.26 24.55
CA LYS A 301 -9.43 -12.36 24.69
C LYS A 301 -7.98 -11.94 24.50
N ASP A 302 -7.68 -10.64 24.50
CA ASP A 302 -6.30 -10.14 24.57
C ASP A 302 -5.74 -10.23 26.00
N PRO A 303 -4.87 -11.22 26.34
CA PRO A 303 -4.07 -11.11 27.53
C PRO A 303 -2.93 -10.10 27.32
N LYS A 304 -2.75 -9.18 28.29
CA LYS A 304 -1.56 -8.30 28.40
C LYS A 304 -0.20 -9.03 28.37
N ILE A 305 -0.20 -10.36 28.41
CA ILE A 305 0.97 -11.25 28.46
C ILE A 305 1.75 -11.27 27.12
N PHE A 306 1.08 -11.11 25.96
CA PHE A 306 1.72 -11.16 24.64
C PHE A 306 1.69 -9.80 23.95
N ASN A 307 2.64 -8.93 24.28
CA ASN A 307 2.71 -7.61 23.65
C ASN A 307 3.36 -7.68 22.26
N ILE A 308 2.56 -7.63 21.20
CA ILE A 308 3.05 -7.60 19.81
C ILE A 308 3.54 -6.22 19.36
N HIS A 309 3.31 -5.15 20.12
CA HIS A 309 3.80 -3.82 19.77
C HIS A 309 5.32 -3.75 19.69
N SER A 310 6.05 -4.57 20.48
CA SER A 310 7.52 -4.62 20.40
C SER A 310 8.03 -5.16 19.06
N CYS A 311 7.20 -5.89 18.33
CA CYS A 311 7.52 -6.39 17.00
C CYS A 311 7.11 -5.43 15.89
N LEU A 312 6.43 -4.33 16.23
CA LEU A 312 5.96 -3.32 15.30
C LEU A 312 6.76 -2.05 15.48
N GLU A 313 7.43 -1.64 14.42
CA GLU A 313 8.12 -0.37 14.41
C GLU A 313 7.49 0.54 13.37
N ASN A 314 6.67 1.46 13.86
CA ASN A 314 6.20 2.57 13.04
C ASN A 314 7.30 3.62 12.98
N LYS A 315 7.86 3.82 11.79
CA LYS A 315 8.94 4.78 11.59
C LYS A 315 8.44 6.18 11.20
N LEU A 316 7.13 6.36 11.04
CA LEU A 316 6.52 7.61 10.56
C LEU A 316 5.43 8.22 11.45
N CYS A 317 4.88 7.52 12.45
CA CYS A 317 3.87 8.11 13.34
C CYS A 317 4.35 8.34 14.78
N ASN A 318 4.58 9.62 15.10
CA ASN A 318 4.22 10.22 16.38
C ASN A 318 3.28 11.43 16.14
N LEU A 319 2.34 11.32 15.19
CA LEU A 319 1.75 12.48 14.51
C LEU A 319 0.21 12.66 14.55
N TYR A 320 -0.58 11.74 15.12
CA TYR A 320 -2.06 11.85 15.05
C TYR A 320 -2.76 12.32 16.34
N LYS A 321 -2.07 13.01 17.26
CA LYS A 321 -2.72 13.46 18.50
C LYS A 321 -3.25 14.88 18.56
N ASN A 322 -2.91 15.78 17.61
CA ASN A 322 -3.10 17.21 17.87
C ASN A 322 -3.90 18.00 16.83
N ASP A 323 -4.54 17.37 15.82
CA ASP A 323 -5.37 18.10 14.85
C ASP A 323 -6.86 17.71 14.94
N ILE A 324 -7.34 17.40 16.16
CA ILE A 324 -8.74 17.54 16.59
C ILE A 324 -8.67 18.24 17.95
N ASN A 325 -9.42 19.33 18.13
CA ASN A 325 -9.69 19.90 19.45
C ASN A 325 -10.39 18.83 20.29
N ASP A 326 -9.61 18.01 20.97
CA ASP A 326 -10.03 17.17 22.08
C ASP A 326 -8.88 17.19 23.07
N ASP A 327 -9.08 17.93 24.16
CA ASP A 327 -8.31 17.77 25.39
C ASP A 327 -8.43 16.32 25.85
N ASN A 328 -7.56 15.42 25.38
CA ASN A 328 -7.25 14.16 26.07
C ASN A 328 -5.96 13.52 25.55
N ASN A 329 -4.91 13.65 26.37
CA ASN A 329 -3.70 12.84 26.35
C ASN A 329 -4.00 11.33 26.51
N ASN A 330 -4.33 10.60 25.44
CA ASN A 330 -4.55 9.14 25.52
C ASN A 330 -3.64 8.34 24.56
N LEU A 331 -2.36 8.25 24.92
CA LEU A 331 -1.46 7.12 24.57
C LEU A 331 -0.94 6.49 25.87
N ASN A 332 -1.44 6.96 27.02
CA ASN A 332 -1.14 6.50 28.37
C ASN A 332 -2.35 6.90 29.22
N LYS A 333 -3.45 6.14 29.14
CA LYS A 333 -4.49 6.07 30.17
C LYS A 333 -5.25 4.77 29.93
N GLU A 334 -4.94 3.80 30.79
CA GLU A 334 -5.89 2.74 31.12
C GLU A 334 -7.16 3.45 31.61
N ASN A 335 -8.17 3.58 30.75
CA ASN A 335 -9.50 3.95 31.21
C ASN A 335 -10.14 2.67 31.76
N ILE A 336 -9.88 2.42 33.04
CA ILE A 336 -10.80 1.65 33.88
C ILE A 336 -12.04 2.53 34.04
N VAL A 337 -13.04 2.31 33.20
CA VAL A 337 -14.43 2.64 33.51
C VAL A 337 -15.14 1.29 33.66
N PRO A 338 -15.48 0.88 34.89
CA PRO A 338 -16.23 -0.35 35.07
C PRO A 338 -17.67 -0.11 34.59
N ASN A 339 -18.16 -0.99 33.72
CA ASN A 339 -19.55 -1.12 33.25
C ASN A 339 -19.98 -0.35 31.99
N GLU A 340 -19.20 -0.36 30.91
CA GLU A 340 -19.78 -0.25 29.57
C GLU A 340 -19.71 -1.62 28.89
N VAL A 341 -20.88 -2.15 28.50
CA VAL A 341 -21.00 -3.30 27.60
C VAL A 341 -20.15 -2.99 26.38
N TYR A 342 -19.14 -3.81 26.08
CA TYR A 342 -18.25 -3.60 24.94
C TYR A 342 -19.03 -3.71 23.63
N ILE A 343 -19.61 -2.60 23.16
CA ILE A 343 -20.46 -2.52 21.95
C ILE A 343 -19.68 -2.85 20.65
N ASN A 344 -18.36 -3.10 20.72
CA ASN A 344 -17.53 -3.34 19.53
C ASN A 344 -16.34 -4.28 19.79
N ASP A 345 -16.61 -5.44 20.40
CA ASP A 345 -15.63 -6.50 20.64
C ASP A 345 -15.76 -7.62 19.60
N ILE A 346 -14.71 -7.86 18.82
CA ILE A 346 -14.68 -8.92 17.79
C ILE A 346 -15.01 -10.30 18.37
N MET A 347 -14.68 -10.53 19.64
CA MET A 347 -14.90 -11.82 20.29
C MET A 347 -16.40 -12.10 20.52
N ALA A 348 -17.20 -11.05 20.73
CA ALA A 348 -18.65 -11.13 20.93
C ALA A 348 -19.45 -11.12 19.62
N GLU A 349 -18.80 -10.82 18.49
CA GLU A 349 -19.44 -10.81 17.18
C GLU A 349 -19.75 -12.22 16.68
N LYS A 350 -20.83 -12.33 15.90
CA LYS A 350 -21.18 -13.59 15.22
C LYS A 350 -20.16 -13.92 14.14
N ILE A 351 -19.75 -15.18 14.06
CA ILE A 351 -18.76 -15.59 13.06
C ILE A 351 -19.41 -15.65 11.67
N GLN A 352 -19.01 -14.74 10.79
CA GLN A 352 -19.28 -14.85 9.36
C GLN A 352 -18.38 -15.93 8.75
N SER A 353 -18.93 -16.64 7.76
CA SER A 353 -18.25 -17.73 7.03
C SER A 353 -17.85 -18.94 7.88
N PHE A 354 -18.58 -19.23 8.96
CA PHE A 354 -18.31 -20.37 9.85
C PHE A 354 -18.18 -21.72 9.10
N GLN A 355 -18.80 -21.85 7.93
CA GLN A 355 -18.63 -22.99 7.03
C GLN A 355 -17.16 -23.37 6.74
N ILE A 356 -16.21 -22.42 6.79
CA ILE A 356 -14.78 -22.68 6.60
C ILE A 356 -14.23 -23.64 7.68
N ILE A 357 -14.65 -23.45 8.93
CA ILE A 357 -14.32 -24.36 10.03
C ILE A 357 -15.13 -25.65 9.90
N ASN A 358 -16.42 -25.55 9.58
CA ASN A 358 -17.29 -26.72 9.48
C ASN A 358 -16.78 -27.74 8.44
N GLN A 359 -16.30 -27.27 7.28
CA GLN A 359 -15.67 -28.12 6.27
C GLN A 359 -14.44 -28.85 6.83
N CYS A 360 -13.54 -28.12 7.51
CA CYS A 360 -12.34 -28.70 8.13
C CYS A 360 -12.67 -29.81 9.14
N LEU A 361 -13.77 -29.64 9.90
CA LEU A 361 -14.22 -30.62 10.89
C LEU A 361 -14.83 -31.86 10.22
N ASN A 362 -15.66 -31.68 9.20
CA ASN A 362 -16.32 -32.77 8.49
C ASN A 362 -15.33 -33.67 7.74
N ASP A 363 -14.29 -33.10 7.14
CA ASP A 363 -13.27 -33.86 6.40
C ASP A 363 -12.42 -34.77 7.31
N SER A 364 -12.38 -34.47 8.60
CA SER A 364 -11.50 -35.17 9.56
C SER A 364 -12.08 -36.43 10.20
N ASN A 365 -13.33 -36.82 9.90
CA ASN A 365 -14.05 -37.91 10.58
C ASN A 365 -14.08 -37.81 12.13
N ASN A 366 -13.74 -36.65 12.71
CA ASN A 366 -13.69 -36.46 14.16
C ASN A 366 -15.10 -36.25 14.72
N LYS A 367 -15.64 -37.31 15.32
CA LYS A 367 -16.98 -37.33 15.95
C LYS A 367 -17.12 -36.45 17.20
N ASN A 368 -16.03 -35.85 17.69
CA ASN A 368 -15.99 -35.14 18.97
C ASN A 368 -16.48 -33.68 18.87
N PHE A 369 -16.33 -33.03 17.70
CA PHE A 369 -16.78 -31.65 17.51
C PHE A 369 -18.23 -31.62 17.00
N LYS A 370 -19.20 -31.59 17.92
CA LYS A 370 -20.61 -31.39 17.58
C LYS A 370 -21.04 -29.94 17.79
N PHE A 371 -21.04 -29.16 16.71
CA PHE A 371 -21.62 -27.81 16.71
C PHE A 371 -23.13 -27.90 16.47
N HIS A 372 -23.92 -27.74 17.53
CA HIS A 372 -25.38 -27.88 17.46
C HIS A 372 -26.10 -26.69 16.83
N ASN A 373 -25.41 -25.56 16.62
CA ASN A 373 -25.99 -24.36 16.02
C ASN A 373 -24.91 -23.55 15.28
N THR A 374 -24.76 -23.78 13.96
CA THR A 374 -23.67 -23.19 13.16
C THR A 374 -23.89 -21.72 12.80
N ASP A 375 -25.12 -21.23 12.91
CA ASP A 375 -25.52 -19.97 12.27
C ASP A 375 -25.42 -18.74 13.19
N ASN A 376 -25.16 -18.95 14.49
CA ASN A 376 -25.12 -17.87 15.48
C ASN A 376 -23.97 -17.98 16.49
N ILE A 377 -22.96 -18.80 16.22
CA ILE A 377 -21.82 -18.96 17.13
C ILE A 377 -20.91 -17.73 17.10
N THR A 378 -20.49 -17.30 18.29
CA THR A 378 -19.51 -16.21 18.49
C THR A 378 -18.09 -16.75 18.59
N PHE A 379 -17.07 -15.89 18.45
CA PHE A 379 -15.69 -16.31 18.67
C PHE A 379 -15.44 -16.74 20.13
N ILE A 380 -16.06 -16.10 21.12
CA ILE A 380 -15.94 -16.54 22.53
C ILE A 380 -16.40 -18.00 22.70
N GLU A 381 -17.59 -18.32 22.20
CA GLU A 381 -18.16 -19.67 22.31
C GLU A 381 -17.28 -20.69 21.58
N LEU A 382 -16.84 -20.37 20.36
CA LEU A 382 -15.96 -21.23 19.59
C LEU A 382 -14.62 -21.47 20.29
N PHE A 383 -13.97 -20.42 20.80
CA PHE A 383 -12.70 -20.55 21.52
C PHE A 383 -12.87 -21.43 22.76
N ASN A 384 -13.96 -21.26 23.52
CA ASN A 384 -14.22 -22.09 24.72
C ASN A 384 -14.38 -23.57 24.36
N ILE A 385 -15.08 -23.89 23.27
CA ILE A 385 -15.21 -25.27 22.79
C ILE A 385 -13.85 -25.83 22.40
N LEU A 386 -13.08 -25.10 21.58
CA LEU A 386 -11.77 -25.55 21.10
C LEU A 386 -10.77 -25.73 22.24
N GLU A 387 -10.70 -24.80 23.19
CA GLU A 387 -9.80 -24.89 24.35
C GLU A 387 -10.11 -26.12 25.23
N ASN A 388 -11.39 -26.43 25.42
CA ASN A 388 -11.81 -27.57 26.23
C ASN A 388 -11.55 -28.91 25.53
N GLU A 389 -11.92 -29.03 24.27
CA GLU A 389 -11.77 -30.29 23.52
C GLU A 389 -10.30 -30.61 23.23
N LEU A 390 -9.50 -29.59 22.89
CA LEU A 390 -8.10 -29.76 22.53
C LEU A 390 -7.15 -29.66 23.73
N GLN A 391 -7.66 -29.26 24.90
CA GLN A 391 -6.87 -29.05 26.12
C GLN A 391 -5.73 -28.03 25.92
N ILE A 392 -6.05 -26.92 25.24
CA ILE A 392 -5.13 -25.82 24.92
C ILE A 392 -5.68 -24.47 25.45
N LYS A 393 -4.85 -23.43 25.47
CA LYS A 393 -5.28 -22.04 25.62
C LYS A 393 -4.90 -21.22 24.39
N ILE A 394 -5.83 -20.42 23.89
CA ILE A 394 -5.69 -19.65 22.64
C ILE A 394 -5.81 -18.17 22.96
N PHE A 395 -4.80 -17.41 22.54
CA PHE A 395 -4.72 -15.96 22.73
C PHE A 395 -4.52 -15.27 21.38
N PRO A 396 -5.56 -14.64 20.82
CA PRO A 396 -5.50 -13.99 19.53
C PRO A 396 -4.89 -12.59 19.63
N LYS A 397 -3.99 -12.29 18.69
CA LYS A 397 -3.46 -10.96 18.43
C LYS A 397 -3.70 -10.57 17.00
N ILE A 398 -4.22 -9.37 16.78
CA ILE A 398 -4.74 -8.96 15.49
C ILE A 398 -4.14 -7.61 15.11
N ILE A 399 -3.68 -7.49 13.87
CA ILE A 399 -3.28 -6.22 13.27
C ILE A 399 -4.08 -6.07 12.00
N TYR A 400 -4.82 -4.97 11.86
CA TYR A 400 -5.57 -4.74 10.62
C TYR A 400 -5.63 -3.27 10.26
N SER A 401 -5.88 -3.01 8.97
CA SER A 401 -6.19 -1.67 8.47
C SER A 401 -6.91 -1.78 7.12
N MET A 402 -7.73 -0.78 6.82
CA MET A 402 -8.18 -0.49 5.47
C MET A 402 -7.47 0.76 4.96
N ILE A 403 -7.38 0.91 3.64
CA ILE A 403 -6.81 2.13 3.06
C ILE A 403 -7.51 3.35 3.64
N ASN A 404 -6.71 4.39 3.89
CA ASN A 404 -7.15 5.62 4.48
C ASN A 404 -7.64 5.53 5.95
N GLU A 405 -7.57 4.36 6.58
CA GLU A 405 -7.85 4.16 8.01
C GLU A 405 -6.54 4.01 8.79
N ASP A 406 -6.63 4.22 10.11
CA ASP A 406 -5.48 4.02 10.98
C ASP A 406 -5.31 2.53 11.29
N LEU A 407 -4.05 2.11 11.40
CA LEU A 407 -3.69 0.75 11.75
C LEU A 407 -4.14 0.45 13.18
N VAL A 408 -4.91 -0.62 13.35
CA VAL A 408 -5.42 -1.08 14.64
C VAL A 408 -4.67 -2.34 15.07
N ILE A 409 -4.30 -2.40 16.35
CA ILE A 409 -3.61 -3.53 16.98
C ILE A 409 -4.45 -3.94 18.18
N LEU A 410 -4.88 -5.20 18.19
CA LEU A 410 -5.66 -5.85 19.26
C LEU A 410 -4.84 -7.00 19.84
#